data_AF-A0A6A6VZ50-F1
#
_entry.id   AF-A0A6A6VZ50-F1
#
_cell.length_a   1.000
_cell.length_b   1.000
_cell.length_c   1.000
_cell.angle_alpha   90.00
_cell.angle_beta   90.00
_cell.angle_gamma   90.00
#
_symmetry.space_group_name_H-M   'P 1'
#
loop_
_entity.id
_entity.type
_entity.pdbx_description
1 polymer ?
#
loop_
_entity_poly.entity_id
_entity_poly.type
_entity_poly.pdbx_seq_one_letter_code
_entity_poly.pdbx_strand_id
1 'polypeptide(L)'
;MKLLQCLSVLASSALLARSVLASPAASPRLPDTKNTQATASKREENQENEKKEDKPSDPRYFHEPGGNMYLNHYDHMMRSYLIFFHEKNLETWIAHGSLLGWWWNGKMLPWDWDIDTQVPDQTLYYLGENYNQTTYQYRAAGEAKIRNYLIDVNPHFREREHGDGANFIDARWIDMDNGLYIDITGLSELDPATKPGVWSCKNFHDYRTADIYPLRDTFFEGVPARIPYAYDKVLLDEYHEKALVVTDFEGHRWDATRREWLRVQDQAVTPRHDGPHLGSKALRRRAAPEQQQQQQQQHSPAEKAT
;
A
#
# COMPACT_ATOMS: atom_id res chain seq x y z
N MET A 1 28.05 33.43 72.92
CA MET A 1 29.25 32.66 72.57
C MET A 1 28.83 31.29 72.04
N LYS A 2 29.30 30.95 70.83
CA LYS A 2 29.52 29.60 70.26
C LYS A 2 28.29 28.66 70.13
N LEU A 3 27.76 28.50 68.92
CA LEU A 3 28.08 27.43 67.95
C LEU A 3 27.51 26.07 68.38
N LEU A 4 26.56 25.53 67.61
CA LEU A 4 26.65 24.13 67.16
C LEU A 4 25.85 23.96 65.84
N GLN A 5 26.56 23.41 64.87
CA GLN A 5 26.15 23.17 63.49
C GLN A 5 25.46 21.80 63.33
N CYS A 6 24.54 21.78 62.36
CA CYS A 6 24.33 20.80 61.29
C CYS A 6 24.37 19.29 61.58
N LEU A 7 23.32 18.58 61.13
CA LEU A 7 23.44 17.48 60.17
C LEU A 7 22.06 17.16 59.58
N SER A 8 21.85 17.53 58.32
CA SER A 8 20.75 17.08 57.47
C SER A 8 21.11 15.73 56.84
N VAL A 9 20.22 14.75 56.98
CA VAL A 9 20.33 13.44 56.34
C VAL A 9 19.56 13.50 55.02
N LEU A 10 20.29 13.42 53.91
CA LEU A 10 19.74 13.18 52.57
C LEU A 10 19.62 11.68 52.35
N ALA A 11 18.40 11.15 52.28
CA ALA A 11 18.13 9.79 51.84
C ALA A 11 17.93 9.79 50.31
N SER A 12 18.92 9.28 49.57
CA SER A 12 18.79 8.95 48.14
C SER A 12 18.28 7.51 48.02
N SER A 13 17.05 7.34 47.56
CA SER A 13 16.50 6.03 47.18
C SER A 13 16.53 5.87 45.67
N ALA A 14 17.48 5.05 45.19
CA ALA A 14 17.58 4.63 43.80
C ALA A 14 16.53 3.55 43.50
N LEU A 15 15.64 3.81 42.52
CA LEU A 15 14.80 2.76 41.93
C LEU A 15 15.58 2.05 40.82
N LEU A 16 15.81 0.75 41.00
CA LEU A 16 16.33 -0.16 39.98
C LEU A 16 15.17 -0.59 39.05
N ALA A 17 15.21 -0.14 37.79
CA ALA A 17 14.36 -0.66 36.74
C ALA A 17 14.84 -2.07 36.34
N ARG A 18 13.98 -3.08 36.51
CA ARG A 18 14.21 -4.43 35.97
C ARG A 18 13.69 -4.48 34.53
N SER A 19 14.61 -4.61 33.59
CA SER A 19 14.31 -4.95 32.20
C SER A 19 13.92 -6.43 32.10
N VAL A 20 12.71 -6.71 31.61
CA VAL A 20 12.30 -8.05 31.20
C VAL A 20 12.56 -8.15 29.70
N LEU A 21 13.63 -8.85 29.32
CA LEU A 21 13.88 -9.24 27.93
C LEU A 21 12.98 -10.45 27.62
N ALA A 22 11.93 -10.23 26.83
CA ALA A 22 11.15 -11.32 26.24
C ALA A 22 11.98 -12.00 25.13
N SER A 23 12.20 -13.31 25.26
CA SER A 23 12.81 -14.12 24.20
C SER A 23 11.77 -14.50 23.13
N PRO A 24 12.14 -14.64 21.85
CA PRO A 24 11.21 -15.07 20.81
C PRO A 24 10.90 -16.56 20.96
N ALA A 25 9.62 -16.89 21.11
CA ALA A 25 9.13 -18.26 21.03
C ALA A 25 9.14 -18.75 19.57
N ALA A 26 9.49 -20.02 19.39
CA ALA A 26 9.66 -20.69 18.10
C ALA A 26 8.36 -20.76 17.27
N SER A 27 8.49 -20.63 15.94
CA SER A 27 7.42 -20.78 14.95
C SER A 27 6.80 -22.19 14.95
N PRO A 28 5.48 -22.35 14.72
CA PRO A 28 4.88 -23.66 14.49
C PRO A 28 5.25 -24.22 13.11
N ARG A 29 5.52 -25.53 13.03
CA ARG A 29 5.74 -26.26 11.76
C ARG A 29 4.44 -26.40 10.96
N LEU A 30 4.53 -26.18 9.65
CA LEU A 30 3.52 -26.54 8.65
C LEU A 30 3.38 -28.08 8.52
N PRO A 31 2.18 -28.62 8.29
CA PRO A 31 1.98 -30.04 7.98
C PRO A 31 2.29 -30.36 6.50
N ASP A 32 2.97 -31.49 6.28
CA ASP A 32 3.27 -32.07 4.96
C ASP A 32 1.99 -32.40 4.18
N THR A 33 1.78 -31.77 3.02
CA THR A 33 0.73 -32.13 2.07
C THR A 33 1.31 -32.97 0.93
N LYS A 34 1.21 -34.29 1.06
CA LYS A 34 1.12 -35.17 -0.11
C LYS A 34 -0.35 -35.43 -0.40
N ASN A 35 -0.72 -35.23 -1.67
CA ASN A 35 -1.91 -35.73 -2.36
C ASN A 35 -3.08 -34.76 -2.58
N THR A 36 -2.90 -33.77 -3.46
CA THR A 36 -4.01 -33.05 -4.11
C THR A 36 -3.65 -32.66 -5.55
N GLN A 37 -3.51 -33.64 -6.45
CA GLN A 37 -3.24 -33.38 -7.89
C GLN A 37 -4.47 -33.54 -8.80
N ALA A 38 -5.66 -33.86 -8.27
CA ALA A 38 -6.83 -34.15 -9.11
C ALA A 38 -7.86 -33.00 -9.24
N THR A 39 -7.70 -31.90 -8.50
CA THR A 39 -8.66 -30.78 -8.49
C THR A 39 -8.11 -29.47 -9.06
N ALA A 40 -6.81 -29.38 -9.37
CA ALA A 40 -6.16 -28.19 -9.90
C ALA A 40 -6.50 -27.91 -11.38
N SER A 41 -6.59 -28.96 -12.20
CA SER A 41 -6.74 -28.84 -13.66
C SER A 41 -8.07 -28.24 -14.14
N LYS A 42 -9.10 -28.15 -13.29
CA LYS A 42 -10.42 -27.63 -13.67
C LYS A 42 -10.70 -26.19 -13.19
N ARG A 43 -9.79 -25.59 -12.41
CA ARG A 43 -9.87 -24.19 -11.98
C ARG A 43 -9.00 -23.25 -12.79
N GLU A 44 -8.00 -23.77 -13.51
CA GLU A 44 -7.04 -22.96 -14.28
C GLU A 44 -7.66 -22.32 -15.55
N GLU A 45 -8.77 -22.85 -16.08
CA GLU A 45 -9.40 -22.31 -17.30
C GLU A 45 -10.38 -21.14 -17.09
N ASN A 46 -10.72 -20.78 -15.84
CA ASN A 46 -11.69 -19.70 -15.56
C ASN A 46 -11.07 -18.41 -14.98
N GLN A 47 -9.74 -18.28 -14.96
CA GLN A 47 -9.03 -17.14 -14.34
C GLN A 47 -8.49 -16.08 -15.32
N GLU A 48 -8.99 -16.04 -16.54
CA GLU A 48 -8.79 -14.91 -17.46
C GLU A 48 -10.11 -14.16 -17.65
N ASN A 49 -10.50 -13.32 -16.66
CA ASN A 49 -11.39 -12.13 -16.78
C ASN A 49 -12.06 -11.73 -15.44
N GLU A 50 -11.32 -11.67 -14.33
CA GLU A 50 -11.75 -10.80 -13.22
C GLU A 50 -11.21 -9.39 -13.49
N LYS A 51 -12.06 -8.56 -14.13
CA LYS A 51 -11.84 -7.11 -14.14
C LYS A 51 -11.86 -6.65 -12.68
N LYS A 52 -10.78 -6.00 -12.22
CA LYS A 52 -10.86 -5.11 -11.06
C LYS A 52 -12.02 -4.16 -11.31
N GLU A 53 -13.00 -4.11 -10.42
CA GLU A 53 -14.01 -3.05 -10.45
C GLU A 53 -13.29 -1.74 -10.19
N ASP A 54 -13.11 -0.93 -11.24
CA ASP A 54 -12.58 0.42 -11.10
C ASP A 54 -13.57 1.22 -10.25
N LYS A 55 -13.10 1.65 -9.07
CA LYS A 55 -13.82 2.59 -8.20
C LYS A 55 -14.23 3.82 -9.02
N PRO A 56 -15.50 4.27 -8.99
CA PRO A 56 -15.92 5.44 -9.75
C PRO A 56 -15.08 6.66 -9.36
N SER A 57 -14.45 7.31 -10.34
CA SER A 57 -13.65 8.52 -10.11
C SER A 57 -14.57 9.66 -9.66
N ASP A 58 -14.33 10.22 -8.47
CA ASP A 58 -15.06 11.40 -7.99
C ASP A 58 -14.58 12.65 -8.76
N PRO A 59 -15.43 13.28 -9.60
CA PRO A 59 -15.01 14.35 -10.49
C PRO A 59 -14.60 15.64 -9.76
N ARG A 60 -14.83 15.73 -8.44
CA ARG A 60 -14.38 16.86 -7.62
C ARG A 60 -12.87 16.85 -7.37
N TYR A 61 -12.20 15.70 -7.50
CA TYR A 61 -10.81 15.55 -7.11
C TYR A 61 -9.96 15.07 -8.27
N PHE A 62 -8.71 15.53 -8.25
CA PHE A 62 -7.74 15.24 -9.28
C PHE A 62 -7.27 13.78 -9.18
N HIS A 63 -7.23 13.09 -10.33
CA HIS A 63 -6.65 11.75 -10.49
C HIS A 63 -5.54 11.83 -11.54
N GLU A 64 -4.36 11.30 -11.24
CA GLU A 64 -3.19 11.41 -12.13
C GLU A 64 -3.02 10.20 -13.06
N PRO A 65 -2.44 10.41 -14.26
CA PRO A 65 -2.00 9.35 -15.17
C PRO A 65 -0.56 8.83 -14.92
N GLY A 66 0.02 9.01 -13.73
CA GLY A 66 1.32 8.46 -13.30
C GLY A 66 2.58 9.22 -13.76
N GLY A 67 3.57 9.40 -12.87
CA GLY A 67 4.83 10.11 -13.15
C GLY A 67 5.88 10.05 -12.01
N ASN A 68 7.15 10.33 -12.33
CA ASN A 68 8.34 10.04 -11.50
C ASN A 68 8.84 11.16 -10.56
N MET A 69 8.38 12.41 -10.70
CA MET A 69 8.78 13.52 -9.80
C MET A 69 7.97 13.60 -8.50
N TYR A 70 7.02 12.68 -8.28
CA TYR A 70 5.96 12.82 -7.27
C TYR A 70 6.07 11.94 -6.02
N LEU A 71 7.02 11.00 -5.95
CA LEU A 71 7.22 10.18 -4.73
C LEU A 71 7.38 11.06 -3.47
N ASN A 72 8.12 12.17 -3.56
CA ASN A 72 8.24 13.10 -2.45
C ASN A 72 6.89 13.72 -2.01
N HIS A 73 5.93 13.94 -2.93
CA HIS A 73 4.63 14.50 -2.57
C HIS A 73 3.83 13.51 -1.72
N TYR A 74 3.74 12.27 -2.17
CA TYR A 74 3.07 11.21 -1.43
C TYR A 74 3.75 10.95 -0.07
N ASP A 75 5.10 10.99 -0.01
CA ASP A 75 5.83 10.82 1.26
C ASP A 75 5.44 11.90 2.27
N HIS A 76 5.42 13.16 1.86
CA HIS A 76 5.03 14.26 2.74
C HIS A 76 3.55 14.20 3.13
N MET A 77 2.69 13.75 2.22
CA MET A 77 1.27 13.61 2.48
C MET A 77 1.03 12.53 3.53
N MET A 78 1.59 11.33 3.35
CA MET A 78 1.51 10.24 4.33
C MET A 78 2.13 10.63 5.67
N ARG A 79 3.32 11.23 5.67
CA ARG A 79 3.97 11.71 6.90
C ARG A 79 3.09 12.71 7.65
N SER A 80 2.53 13.68 6.93
CA SER A 80 1.67 14.71 7.54
C SER A 80 0.40 14.12 8.16
N TYR A 81 -0.21 13.15 7.48
CA TYR A 81 -1.38 12.42 7.95
C TYR A 81 -1.06 11.67 9.25
N LEU A 82 -0.03 10.82 9.25
CA LEU A 82 0.33 10.01 10.42
C LEU A 82 0.72 10.88 11.63
N ILE A 83 1.47 11.96 11.38
CA ILE A 83 1.83 12.93 12.42
C ILE A 83 0.58 13.61 12.99
N PHE A 84 -0.36 14.06 12.14
CA PHE A 84 -1.60 14.68 12.61
C PHE A 84 -2.39 13.74 13.54
N PHE A 85 -2.64 12.50 13.12
CA PHE A 85 -3.38 11.54 13.95
C PHE A 85 -2.65 11.24 15.27
N HIS A 86 -1.33 11.11 15.24
CA HIS A 86 -0.52 10.95 16.43
C HIS A 86 -0.60 12.16 17.37
N GLU A 87 -0.43 13.39 16.86
CA GLU A 87 -0.52 14.64 17.63
C GLU A 87 -1.90 14.85 18.26
N LYS A 88 -2.97 14.41 17.57
CA LYS A 88 -4.34 14.49 18.07
C LYS A 88 -4.76 13.31 18.94
N ASN A 89 -3.88 12.32 19.11
CA ASN A 89 -4.19 11.07 19.81
C ASN A 89 -5.45 10.39 19.24
N LEU A 90 -5.56 10.37 17.91
CA LEU A 90 -6.62 9.71 17.15
C LEU A 90 -6.11 8.40 16.56
N GLU A 91 -6.97 7.40 16.56
CA GLU A 91 -6.60 6.07 16.05
C GLU A 91 -6.75 6.01 14.53
N THR A 92 -5.70 5.52 13.87
CA THR A 92 -5.67 5.21 12.45
C THR A 92 -4.65 4.10 12.22
N TRP A 93 -4.77 3.39 11.10
CA TRP A 93 -3.74 2.50 10.58
C TRP A 93 -3.68 2.54 9.06
N ILE A 94 -2.51 2.20 8.51
CA ILE A 94 -2.34 2.02 7.07
C ILE A 94 -3.00 0.70 6.63
N ALA A 95 -3.64 0.70 5.46
CA ALA A 95 -4.39 -0.43 4.95
C ALA A 95 -4.07 -0.67 3.46
N HIS A 96 -4.62 -1.75 2.88
CA HIS A 96 -4.57 -2.03 1.44
C HIS A 96 -3.15 -1.89 0.85
N GLY A 97 -2.99 -1.08 -0.21
CA GLY A 97 -1.71 -0.90 -0.91
C GLY A 97 -0.63 -0.28 -0.02
N SER A 98 -1.02 0.62 0.88
CA SER A 98 -0.10 1.21 1.88
C SER A 98 0.43 0.17 2.86
N LEU A 99 -0.42 -0.77 3.33
CA LEU A 99 0.03 -1.89 4.17
C LEU A 99 0.94 -2.85 3.40
N LEU A 100 0.66 -3.08 2.11
CA LEU A 100 1.51 -3.91 1.26
C LEU A 100 2.89 -3.27 1.02
N GLY A 101 2.96 -1.95 0.79
CA GLY A 101 4.23 -1.22 0.74
C GLY A 101 5.01 -1.34 2.06
N TRP A 102 4.30 -1.22 3.20
CA TRP A 102 4.90 -1.42 4.50
C TRP A 102 5.55 -2.80 4.66
N TRP A 103 4.89 -3.86 4.20
CA TRP A 103 5.41 -5.23 4.27
C TRP A 103 6.78 -5.38 3.60
N TRP A 104 7.03 -4.69 2.49
CA TRP A 104 8.28 -4.79 1.74
C TRP A 104 9.44 -4.03 2.42
N ASN A 105 9.25 -2.75 2.74
CA ASN A 105 10.31 -1.93 3.33
C ASN A 105 9.83 -0.75 4.19
N GLY A 106 8.56 -0.72 4.59
CA GLY A 106 8.04 0.42 5.34
C GLY A 106 7.88 1.69 4.48
N LYS A 107 7.80 1.56 3.16
CA LYS A 107 7.59 2.68 2.21
C LYS A 107 6.43 2.39 1.27
N MET A 108 5.89 3.41 0.64
CA MET A 108 4.89 3.24 -0.43
C MET A 108 5.51 2.50 -1.62
N LEU A 109 4.67 1.75 -2.34
CA LEU A 109 5.10 1.08 -3.55
C LEU A 109 5.30 2.13 -4.67
N PRO A 110 6.38 2.07 -5.47
CA PRO A 110 6.68 3.12 -6.46
C PRO A 110 5.65 3.31 -7.57
N TRP A 111 4.77 2.33 -7.77
CA TRP A 111 3.70 2.34 -8.77
C TRP A 111 2.32 2.54 -8.16
N ASP A 112 2.23 2.61 -6.83
CA ASP A 112 0.96 2.79 -6.14
C ASP A 112 0.70 4.29 -6.00
N TRP A 113 -0.42 4.71 -6.58
CA TRP A 113 -0.86 6.12 -6.60
C TRP A 113 -2.07 6.34 -5.69
N ASP A 114 -2.60 5.26 -5.12
CA ASP A 114 -3.66 5.33 -4.12
C ASP A 114 -3.03 5.21 -2.72
N ILE A 115 -3.55 5.99 -1.78
CA ILE A 115 -3.13 5.88 -0.39
C ILE A 115 -4.37 5.65 0.44
N ASP A 116 -4.49 4.42 0.93
CA ASP A 116 -5.59 4.01 1.78
C ASP A 116 -5.20 3.92 3.25
N THR A 117 -6.05 4.52 4.08
CA THR A 117 -5.98 4.42 5.53
C THR A 117 -7.34 4.07 6.09
N GLN A 118 -7.34 3.48 7.27
CA GLN A 118 -8.56 3.11 7.96
C GLN A 118 -8.57 3.65 9.38
N VAL A 119 -9.77 3.96 9.86
CA VAL A 119 -10.03 4.47 11.22
C VAL A 119 -11.24 3.74 11.81
N PRO A 120 -11.36 3.61 13.14
CA PRO A 120 -12.63 3.17 13.72
C PRO A 120 -13.69 4.26 13.53
N ASP A 121 -14.96 3.86 13.46
CA ASP A 121 -16.10 4.78 13.33
C ASP A 121 -16.11 5.91 14.37
N GLN A 122 -15.72 5.63 15.61
CA GLN A 122 -15.59 6.65 16.65
C GLN A 122 -14.59 7.76 16.27
N THR A 123 -13.45 7.41 15.67
CA THR A 123 -12.48 8.41 15.19
C THR A 123 -13.04 9.15 13.98
N LEU A 124 -13.69 8.44 13.05
CA LEU A 124 -14.35 9.09 11.91
C LEU A 124 -15.40 10.11 12.35
N TYR A 125 -16.22 9.77 13.34
CA TYR A 125 -17.22 10.69 13.90
C TYR A 125 -16.59 11.92 14.52
N TYR A 126 -15.51 11.72 15.29
CA TYR A 126 -14.78 12.82 15.89
C TYR A 126 -14.18 13.76 14.84
N LEU A 127 -13.62 13.22 13.75
CA LEU A 127 -13.13 14.02 12.63
C LEU A 127 -14.26 14.85 11.99
N GLY A 128 -15.42 14.23 11.72
CA GLY A 128 -16.56 14.91 11.13
C GLY A 128 -17.09 16.08 11.97
N GLU A 129 -17.04 15.97 13.30
CA GLU A 129 -17.56 16.99 14.21
C GLU A 129 -16.56 18.12 14.53
N ASN A 130 -15.26 17.81 14.51
CA ASN A 130 -14.24 18.72 15.04
C ASN A 130 -13.23 19.19 14.01
N TYR A 131 -13.06 18.46 12.90
CA TYR A 131 -11.99 18.69 11.92
C TYR A 131 -12.48 18.80 10.48
N ASN A 132 -13.75 18.52 10.17
CA ASN A 132 -14.24 18.70 8.81
C ASN A 132 -14.04 20.14 8.31
N GLN A 133 -13.46 20.28 7.12
CA GLN A 133 -13.10 21.55 6.49
C GLN A 133 -12.06 22.38 7.26
N THR A 134 -11.30 21.74 8.16
CA THR A 134 -10.14 22.38 8.79
C THR A 134 -8.87 22.10 8.02
N THR A 135 -7.85 22.94 8.22
CA THR A 135 -6.54 22.79 7.58
C THR A 135 -5.46 22.46 8.61
N TYR A 136 -4.47 21.69 8.18
CA TYR A 136 -3.28 21.36 8.96
C TYR A 136 -2.02 21.81 8.23
N GLN A 137 -1.14 22.50 8.95
CA GLN A 137 0.15 22.95 8.43
C GLN A 137 1.24 21.95 8.80
N TYR A 138 1.95 21.47 7.79
CA TYR A 138 3.03 20.54 7.93
C TYR A 138 4.31 21.11 7.33
N ARG A 139 5.42 20.89 8.04
CA ARG A 139 6.77 21.21 7.58
C ARG A 139 7.68 20.04 7.89
N ALA A 140 8.27 19.44 6.87
CA ALA A 140 9.28 18.41 7.05
C ALA A 140 10.53 18.98 7.71
N ALA A 141 11.19 18.18 8.56
CA ALA A 141 12.41 18.59 9.23
C ALA A 141 13.49 18.97 8.19
N GLY A 142 14.08 20.17 8.34
CA GLY A 142 15.10 20.67 7.41
C GLY A 142 14.55 21.33 6.15
N GLU A 143 13.23 21.39 5.95
CA GLU A 143 12.62 22.04 4.77
C GLU A 143 12.07 23.45 5.07
N ALA A 144 12.28 24.35 4.11
CA ALA A 144 11.69 25.68 4.13
C ALA A 144 10.21 25.70 3.72
N LYS A 145 9.77 24.73 2.90
CA LYS A 145 8.40 24.64 2.38
C LYS A 145 7.42 24.23 3.49
N ILE A 146 6.36 25.04 3.67
CA ILE A 146 5.16 24.64 4.43
C ILE A 146 4.17 24.06 3.42
N ARG A 147 3.53 22.94 3.78
CA ARG A 147 2.44 22.32 3.04
C ARG A 147 1.16 22.45 3.87
N ASN A 148 0.04 22.72 3.20
CA ASN A 148 -1.27 22.81 3.84
C ASN A 148 -2.10 21.62 3.37
N TYR A 149 -2.74 20.96 4.33
CA TYR A 149 -3.61 19.84 4.04
C TYR A 149 -5.02 20.12 4.55
N LEU A 150 -6.02 19.80 3.75
CA LEU A 150 -7.43 19.91 4.09
C LEU A 150 -7.95 18.56 4.58
N ILE A 151 -8.68 18.56 5.70
CA ILE A 151 -9.47 17.41 6.14
C ILE A 151 -10.89 17.61 5.60
N ASP A 152 -11.30 16.77 4.66
CA ASP A 152 -12.63 16.81 4.06
C ASP A 152 -13.41 15.56 4.42
N VAL A 153 -14.47 15.69 5.23
CA VAL A 153 -15.30 14.57 5.67
C VAL A 153 -16.58 14.54 4.86
N ASN A 154 -16.82 13.39 4.22
CA ASN A 154 -17.99 13.16 3.37
C ASN A 154 -19.28 13.38 4.19
N PRO A 155 -20.28 14.15 3.72
CA PRO A 155 -21.54 14.36 4.44
C PRO A 155 -22.27 13.08 4.91
N HIS A 156 -22.04 11.97 4.23
CA HIS A 156 -22.62 10.65 4.53
C HIS A 156 -21.72 9.75 5.40
N PHE A 157 -20.70 10.30 6.08
CA PHE A 157 -19.81 9.52 6.93
C PHE A 157 -20.54 8.77 8.07
N ARG A 158 -21.70 9.30 8.51
CA ARG A 158 -22.56 8.70 9.55
C ARG A 158 -23.41 7.53 9.06
N GLU A 159 -23.59 7.42 7.75
CA GLU A 159 -24.30 6.30 7.15
C GLU A 159 -23.38 5.07 7.23
N ARG A 160 -23.70 4.12 8.11
CA ARG A 160 -22.91 2.90 8.32
C ARG A 160 -23.68 1.70 7.79
N GLU A 161 -23.80 1.64 6.48
CA GLU A 161 -24.38 0.54 5.71
C GLU A 161 -23.54 0.29 4.45
N HIS A 162 -23.68 -0.88 3.85
CA HIS A 162 -22.98 -1.17 2.60
C HIS A 162 -23.49 -0.24 1.49
N GLY A 163 -22.56 0.43 0.82
CA GLY A 163 -22.90 1.43 -0.18
C GLY A 163 -23.28 0.82 -1.53
N ASP A 164 -23.84 1.67 -2.40
CA ASP A 164 -24.27 1.33 -3.76
C ASP A 164 -23.19 1.59 -4.85
N GLY A 165 -21.94 1.80 -4.44
CA GLY A 165 -20.83 2.12 -5.34
C GLY A 165 -20.42 3.59 -5.34
N ALA A 166 -21.29 4.52 -4.95
CA ALA A 166 -21.04 5.96 -5.11
C ALA A 166 -20.42 6.64 -3.86
N ASN A 167 -20.35 5.94 -2.73
CA ASN A 167 -20.17 6.57 -1.41
C ASN A 167 -19.31 5.76 -0.42
N PHE A 168 -18.29 5.07 -0.92
CA PHE A 168 -17.47 4.19 -0.06
C PHE A 168 -16.42 4.90 0.79
N ILE A 169 -16.00 6.11 0.40
CA ILE A 169 -14.97 6.89 1.11
C ILE A 169 -15.61 7.88 2.07
N ASP A 170 -15.20 7.81 3.32
CA ASP A 170 -15.80 8.57 4.42
C ASP A 170 -15.12 9.91 4.67
N ALA A 171 -13.81 10.02 4.44
CA ALA A 171 -13.07 11.27 4.52
C ALA A 171 -11.81 11.24 3.65
N ARG A 172 -11.23 12.42 3.42
CA ARG A 172 -9.99 12.59 2.68
C ARG A 172 -9.05 13.56 3.40
N TRP A 173 -7.77 13.27 3.30
CA TRP A 173 -6.69 14.19 3.64
C TRP A 173 -6.07 14.70 2.35
N ILE A 174 -6.25 15.98 2.03
CA ILE A 174 -6.00 16.52 0.68
C ILE A 174 -4.83 17.51 0.73
N ASP A 175 -3.81 17.30 -0.10
CA ASP A 175 -2.76 18.28 -0.35
C ASP A 175 -3.35 19.46 -1.15
N MET A 176 -3.37 20.64 -0.52
CA MET A 176 -3.99 21.82 -1.13
C MET A 176 -3.15 22.42 -2.26
N ASP A 177 -1.88 22.03 -2.42
CA ASP A 177 -1.02 22.54 -3.49
C ASP A 177 -1.30 21.86 -4.85
N ASN A 178 -1.68 20.58 -4.85
CA ASN A 178 -1.81 19.75 -6.06
C ASN A 178 -3.11 18.94 -6.15
N GLY A 179 -3.90 18.86 -5.09
CA GLY A 179 -5.16 18.12 -5.05
C GLY A 179 -5.02 16.61 -4.88
N LEU A 180 -3.81 16.07 -4.67
CA LEU A 180 -3.60 14.68 -4.27
C LEU A 180 -4.18 14.44 -2.88
N TYR A 181 -4.56 13.19 -2.59
CA TYR A 181 -5.22 12.87 -1.33
C TYR A 181 -4.92 11.47 -0.80
N ILE A 182 -5.20 11.28 0.48
CA ILE A 182 -5.30 9.99 1.16
C ILE A 182 -6.77 9.71 1.42
N ASP A 183 -7.24 8.53 1.05
CA ASP A 183 -8.56 8.04 1.38
C ASP A 183 -8.59 7.51 2.82
N ILE A 184 -9.59 7.98 3.58
CA ILE A 184 -9.83 7.59 4.97
C ILE A 184 -11.14 6.83 5.00
N THR A 185 -11.06 5.54 5.31
CA THR A 185 -12.21 4.64 5.36
C THR A 185 -12.55 4.28 6.80
N GLY A 186 -13.80 4.50 7.21
CA GLY A 186 -14.26 4.09 8.53
C GLY A 186 -14.58 2.59 8.58
N LEU A 187 -14.21 1.92 9.67
CA LEU A 187 -14.68 0.57 10.00
C LEU A 187 -15.65 0.59 11.19
N SER A 188 -16.71 -0.22 11.07
CA SER A 188 -17.72 -0.46 12.11
C SER A 188 -18.34 -1.84 11.93
N GLU A 189 -19.05 -2.37 12.92
CA GLU A 189 -19.88 -3.57 12.71
C GLU A 189 -21.14 -3.22 11.91
N LEU A 190 -21.11 -3.43 10.59
CA LEU A 190 -22.24 -3.10 9.69
C LEU A 190 -23.36 -4.13 9.74
N ASP A 191 -23.01 -5.41 9.94
CA ASP A 191 -23.96 -6.54 9.91
C ASP A 191 -23.99 -7.33 11.24
N PRO A 192 -24.16 -6.71 12.42
CA PRO A 192 -23.99 -7.40 13.71
C PRO A 192 -24.99 -8.55 13.93
N ALA A 193 -26.15 -8.52 13.25
CA ALA A 193 -27.15 -9.58 13.34
C ALA A 193 -26.74 -10.87 12.61
N THR A 194 -25.94 -10.78 11.53
CA THR A 194 -25.54 -11.93 10.71
C THR A 194 -24.04 -12.26 10.84
N LYS A 195 -23.21 -11.26 11.17
CA LYS A 195 -21.76 -11.34 11.33
C LYS A 195 -21.30 -10.60 12.61
N PRO A 196 -21.71 -11.04 13.82
CA PRO A 196 -21.30 -10.38 15.06
C PRO A 196 -19.77 -10.40 15.22
N GLY A 197 -19.19 -9.27 15.63
CA GLY A 197 -17.74 -9.12 15.82
C GLY A 197 -16.92 -9.02 14.52
N VAL A 198 -17.58 -8.76 13.40
CA VAL A 198 -16.95 -8.46 12.12
C VAL A 198 -17.07 -6.96 11.85
N TRP A 199 -15.91 -6.32 11.70
CA TRP A 199 -15.78 -4.93 11.31
C TRP A 199 -15.77 -4.88 9.79
N SER A 200 -16.55 -3.97 9.20
CA SER A 200 -16.58 -3.76 7.76
C SER A 200 -16.55 -2.28 7.41
N CYS A 201 -16.00 -1.98 6.24
CA CYS A 201 -16.28 -0.72 5.56
C CYS A 201 -17.49 -0.86 4.64
N LYS A 202 -17.91 0.25 4.03
CA LYS A 202 -19.05 0.30 3.11
C LYS A 202 -18.86 -0.52 1.82
N ASN A 203 -17.64 -0.96 1.54
CA ASN A 203 -17.26 -1.73 0.35
C ASN A 203 -16.92 -3.20 0.68
N PHE A 204 -17.60 -3.79 1.66
CA PHE A 204 -17.51 -5.23 1.98
C PHE A 204 -16.13 -5.76 2.38
N HIS A 205 -15.21 -4.89 2.82
CA HIS A 205 -13.95 -5.35 3.43
C HIS A 205 -14.20 -5.76 4.88
N ASP A 206 -14.39 -7.06 5.08
CA ASP A 206 -14.67 -7.68 6.37
C ASP A 206 -13.38 -8.07 7.11
N TYR A 207 -13.31 -7.70 8.39
CA TYR A 207 -12.23 -8.08 9.30
C TYR A 207 -12.79 -8.59 10.62
N ARG A 208 -12.19 -9.63 11.20
CA ARG A 208 -12.49 -9.97 12.60
C ARG A 208 -11.82 -8.96 13.52
N THR A 209 -12.40 -8.70 14.70
CA THR A 209 -11.74 -7.85 15.72
C THR A 209 -10.30 -8.27 16.00
N ALA A 210 -10.00 -9.57 16.02
CA ALA A 210 -8.65 -10.11 16.25
C ALA A 210 -7.68 -9.93 15.06
N ASP A 211 -8.20 -9.62 13.86
CA ASP A 211 -7.37 -9.32 12.70
C ASP A 211 -6.79 -7.89 12.82
N ILE A 212 -7.55 -6.97 13.40
CA ILE A 212 -7.17 -5.56 13.58
C ILE A 212 -6.49 -5.33 14.92
N TYR A 213 -7.10 -5.78 16.02
CA TYR A 213 -6.74 -5.36 17.37
C TYR A 213 -5.99 -6.44 18.18
N PRO A 214 -5.04 -6.03 19.05
CA PRO A 214 -4.53 -4.67 19.20
C PRO A 214 -3.65 -4.26 18.01
N LEU A 215 -3.75 -3.01 17.58
CA LEU A 215 -2.88 -2.48 16.54
C LEU A 215 -1.40 -2.61 16.95
N ARG A 216 -0.53 -2.81 15.97
CA ARG A 216 0.93 -2.88 16.18
C ARG A 216 1.58 -1.55 15.82
N ASP A 217 2.38 -1.03 16.72
CA ASP A 217 3.20 0.16 16.45
C ASP A 217 4.37 -0.19 15.52
N THR A 218 4.64 0.68 14.56
CA THR A 218 5.68 0.50 13.55
C THR A 218 6.13 1.85 12.99
N PHE A 219 6.88 1.83 11.89
CA PHE A 219 7.22 3.01 11.10
C PHE A 219 6.78 2.83 9.65
N PHE A 220 6.27 3.89 9.05
CA PHE A 220 5.95 3.97 7.62
C PHE A 220 6.38 5.34 7.11
N GLU A 221 7.08 5.36 5.98
CA GLU A 221 7.73 6.57 5.47
C GLU A 221 8.61 7.29 6.50
N GLY A 222 9.22 6.53 7.41
CA GLY A 222 10.12 7.07 8.44
C GLY A 222 9.44 7.81 9.61
N VAL A 223 8.11 7.78 9.70
CA VAL A 223 7.36 8.32 10.86
C VAL A 223 6.60 7.22 11.60
N PRO A 224 6.25 7.40 12.89
CA PRO A 224 5.45 6.43 13.63
C PRO A 224 4.13 6.14 12.91
N ALA A 225 3.78 4.86 12.81
CA ALA A 225 2.57 4.37 12.18
C ALA A 225 1.99 3.19 12.95
N ARG A 226 0.76 2.80 12.61
CA ARG A 226 0.11 1.59 13.12
C ARG A 226 -0.37 0.70 11.98
N ILE A 227 -0.43 -0.59 12.25
CA ILE A 227 -0.92 -1.64 11.34
C ILE A 227 -1.83 -2.62 12.08
N PRO A 228 -2.67 -3.39 11.36
CA PRO A 228 -3.46 -4.48 11.95
C PRO A 228 -2.60 -5.52 12.69
N TYR A 229 -3.19 -6.17 13.71
CA TYR A 229 -2.53 -7.24 14.46
C TYR A 229 -2.14 -8.42 13.57
N ALA A 230 -3.08 -8.94 12.78
CA ALA A 230 -2.86 -10.05 11.85
C ALA A 230 -2.62 -9.52 10.42
N TYR A 231 -1.69 -8.56 10.27
CA TYR A 231 -1.39 -7.92 8.99
C TYR A 231 -1.08 -8.93 7.87
N ASP A 232 -0.48 -10.07 8.19
CA ASP A 232 -0.10 -11.12 7.24
C ASP A 232 -1.34 -11.81 6.68
N LYS A 233 -2.28 -12.17 7.56
CA LYS A 233 -3.60 -12.66 7.15
C LYS A 233 -4.34 -11.63 6.32
N VAL A 234 -4.40 -10.37 6.77
CA VAL A 234 -5.08 -9.28 6.05
C VAL A 234 -4.53 -9.13 4.63
N LEU A 235 -3.21 -9.10 4.47
CA LEU A 235 -2.57 -9.00 3.16
C LEU A 235 -2.77 -10.26 2.30
N LEU A 236 -2.75 -11.46 2.90
CA LEU A 236 -2.98 -12.71 2.17
C LEU A 236 -4.43 -12.84 1.69
N ASP A 237 -5.39 -12.41 2.50
CA ASP A 237 -6.81 -12.41 2.15
C ASP A 237 -7.08 -11.44 0.98
N GLU A 238 -6.37 -10.30 0.92
CA GLU A 238 -6.57 -9.27 -0.11
C GLU A 238 -5.74 -9.51 -1.39
N TYR A 239 -4.44 -9.76 -1.26
CA TYR A 239 -3.51 -9.79 -2.40
C TYR A 239 -2.95 -11.17 -2.73
N HIS A 240 -3.27 -12.18 -1.93
CA HIS A 240 -2.74 -13.53 -2.03
C HIS A 240 -1.20 -13.59 -1.86
N GLU A 241 -0.66 -14.81 -1.77
CA GLU A 241 0.76 -15.05 -1.48
C GLU A 241 1.71 -14.40 -2.50
N LYS A 242 1.31 -14.32 -3.78
CA LYS A 242 2.16 -13.79 -4.86
C LYS A 242 2.59 -12.34 -4.60
N ALA A 243 1.71 -11.49 -4.08
CA ALA A 243 2.04 -10.09 -3.82
C ALA A 243 3.12 -9.90 -2.74
N LEU A 244 3.30 -10.91 -1.88
CA LEU A 244 4.27 -10.88 -0.78
C LEU A 244 5.65 -11.43 -1.17
N VAL A 245 5.76 -12.09 -2.33
CA VAL A 245 6.98 -12.83 -2.72
C VAL A 245 7.47 -12.53 -4.13
N VAL A 246 6.62 -12.08 -5.04
CA VAL A 246 7.02 -11.75 -6.42
C VAL A 246 7.89 -10.50 -6.40
N THR A 247 9.08 -10.60 -6.97
CA THR A 247 10.11 -9.54 -6.98
C THR A 247 10.17 -8.74 -8.27
N ASP A 248 9.22 -8.95 -9.19
CA ASP A 248 9.13 -8.28 -10.48
C ASP A 248 7.67 -7.89 -10.74
N PHE A 249 7.37 -6.59 -10.72
CA PHE A 249 6.00 -6.10 -10.83
C PHE A 249 5.98 -4.65 -11.34
N GLU A 250 4.99 -4.28 -12.17
CA GLU A 250 4.80 -2.90 -12.69
C GLU A 250 6.08 -2.21 -13.21
N GLY A 251 6.96 -2.94 -13.91
CA GLY A 251 8.20 -2.40 -14.45
C GLY A 251 9.29 -2.11 -13.41
N HIS A 252 9.13 -2.63 -12.20
CA HIS A 252 10.06 -2.55 -11.08
C HIS A 252 10.55 -3.94 -10.69
N ARG A 253 11.76 -3.99 -10.13
CA ARG A 253 12.38 -5.18 -9.56
C ARG A 253 12.85 -4.92 -8.15
N TRP A 254 12.52 -5.83 -7.24
CA TRP A 254 12.97 -5.79 -5.85
C TRP A 254 14.47 -6.09 -5.75
N ASP A 255 15.21 -5.18 -5.14
CA ASP A 255 16.60 -5.38 -4.75
C ASP A 255 16.66 -5.77 -3.26
N ALA A 256 16.92 -7.05 -2.99
CA ALA A 256 16.99 -7.57 -1.63
C ALA A 256 18.16 -7.02 -0.80
N THR A 257 19.22 -6.52 -1.43
CA THR A 257 20.38 -5.93 -0.75
C THR A 257 20.03 -4.54 -0.24
N ARG A 258 19.40 -3.74 -1.10
CA ARG A 258 18.97 -2.37 -0.77
C ARG A 258 17.66 -2.34 0.01
N ARG A 259 16.86 -3.41 -0.08
CA ARG A 259 15.46 -3.49 0.36
C ARG A 259 14.62 -2.39 -0.30
N GLU A 260 14.78 -2.27 -1.61
CA GLU A 260 14.11 -1.24 -2.40
C GLU A 260 13.56 -1.82 -3.71
N TRP A 261 12.38 -1.34 -4.10
CA TRP A 261 11.85 -1.53 -5.44
C TRP A 261 12.54 -0.55 -6.38
N LEU A 262 13.25 -1.07 -7.38
CA LEU A 262 13.98 -0.27 -8.36
C LEU A 262 13.32 -0.38 -9.72
N ARG A 263 13.19 0.73 -10.44
CA ARG A 263 12.70 0.70 -11.81
C ARG A 263 13.70 -0.07 -12.68
N VAL A 264 13.21 -0.96 -13.55
CA VAL A 264 14.10 -1.82 -14.37
C VAL A 264 15.05 -1.01 -15.26
N GLN A 265 14.65 0.20 -15.67
CA GLN A 265 15.50 1.12 -16.46
C GLN A 265 16.70 1.65 -15.65
N ASP A 266 16.56 1.83 -14.34
CA ASP A 266 17.61 2.36 -13.47
C ASP A 266 18.68 1.31 -13.13
N GLN A 267 18.35 0.02 -13.32
CA GLN A 267 19.29 -1.09 -13.09
C GLN A 267 20.32 -1.27 -14.22
N ALA A 268 20.10 -0.68 -15.40
CA ALA A 268 20.97 -0.83 -16.57
C ALA A 268 22.34 -0.12 -16.45
N VAL A 269 22.61 0.60 -15.36
CA VAL A 269 23.82 1.43 -15.17
C VAL A 269 24.90 0.74 -14.31
N THR A 270 24.73 -0.52 -13.92
CA THR A 270 25.82 -1.28 -13.28
C THR A 270 26.71 -1.93 -14.35
N PRO A 271 28.01 -1.57 -14.47
CA PRO A 271 28.91 -2.28 -15.38
C PRO A 271 29.10 -3.68 -14.83
N ARG A 272 28.57 -4.68 -15.53
CA ARG A 272 28.82 -6.08 -15.18
C ARG A 272 30.28 -6.38 -15.50
N HIS A 273 31.00 -6.82 -14.47
CA HIS A 273 32.34 -7.35 -14.59
C HIS A 273 32.27 -8.65 -15.42
N ASP A 274 32.90 -8.64 -16.59
CA ASP A 274 32.90 -9.78 -17.52
C ASP A 274 33.59 -11.00 -16.90
N GLY A 275 32.88 -12.14 -16.93
CA GLY A 275 33.40 -13.49 -16.67
C GLY A 275 32.95 -14.43 -17.80
N PRO A 276 33.73 -15.48 -18.14
CA PRO A 276 33.85 -15.93 -19.52
C PRO A 276 32.65 -16.74 -20.03
N HIS A 277 32.23 -16.39 -21.25
CA HIS A 277 31.23 -17.08 -22.05
C HIS A 277 31.67 -18.51 -22.42
N LEU A 278 30.95 -19.52 -21.92
CA LEU A 278 30.95 -20.87 -22.49
C LEU A 278 29.81 -20.97 -23.50
N GLY A 279 30.17 -21.19 -24.76
CA GLY A 279 29.24 -21.26 -25.88
C GLY A 279 28.47 -22.58 -25.97
N SER A 280 27.32 -22.53 -26.64
CA SER A 280 26.74 -23.70 -27.29
C SER A 280 26.09 -23.30 -28.61
N LYS A 281 26.67 -23.83 -29.69
CA LYS A 281 26.08 -23.91 -31.03
C LYS A 281 25.14 -25.12 -31.08
N ALA A 282 23.92 -24.93 -31.56
CA ALA A 282 23.14 -25.80 -32.46
C ALA A 282 21.69 -25.29 -32.42
N LEU A 283 21.00 -25.00 -33.52
CA LEU A 283 20.73 -25.94 -34.60
C LEU A 283 20.36 -25.16 -35.89
N ARG A 284 21.13 -25.37 -36.97
CA ARG A 284 20.71 -25.12 -38.36
C ARG A 284 20.54 -26.48 -39.05
N ARG A 285 19.39 -26.70 -39.69
CA ARG A 285 19.21 -27.55 -40.89
C ARG A 285 18.20 -26.81 -41.79
N ARG A 286 18.65 -26.21 -42.91
CA ARG A 286 18.69 -26.75 -44.31
C ARG A 286 17.29 -26.92 -44.89
N ALA A 287 16.90 -26.49 -46.11
CA ALA A 287 17.54 -25.88 -47.29
C ALA A 287 16.37 -25.39 -48.22
N ALA A 288 16.38 -24.18 -48.79
CA ALA A 288 16.86 -23.75 -50.13
C ALA A 288 15.81 -23.95 -51.29
N PRO A 289 15.98 -23.39 -52.51
CA PRO A 289 15.32 -22.16 -53.01
C PRO A 289 14.66 -22.34 -54.41
N GLU A 290 14.42 -21.21 -55.13
CA GLU A 290 14.09 -21.03 -56.58
C GLU A 290 12.61 -20.70 -56.90
N GLN A 291 12.22 -19.77 -57.80
CA GLN A 291 12.91 -19.05 -58.88
C GLN A 291 12.07 -17.81 -59.28
N GLN A 292 12.75 -16.79 -59.84
CA GLN A 292 12.17 -15.59 -60.45
C GLN A 292 11.74 -15.81 -61.93
N GLN A 293 10.90 -14.89 -62.40
CA GLN A 293 10.64 -14.48 -63.80
C GLN A 293 9.61 -15.28 -64.63
N GLN A 294 8.47 -14.64 -64.88
CA GLN A 294 8.00 -14.37 -66.25
C GLN A 294 7.10 -13.11 -66.26
N GLN A 295 7.61 -12.04 -66.88
CA GLN A 295 6.80 -10.97 -67.46
C GLN A 295 6.42 -11.37 -68.90
N GLN A 296 5.36 -10.73 -69.41
CA GLN A 296 4.80 -10.72 -70.78
C GLN A 296 3.69 -11.76 -70.99
N GLN A 297 2.46 -11.43 -71.44
CA GLN A 297 2.03 -10.40 -72.40
C GLN A 297 0.48 -10.26 -72.41
N GLN A 298 0.01 -9.04 -72.72
CA GLN A 298 -1.20 -8.70 -73.52
C GLN A 298 -2.61 -8.57 -72.89
N HIS A 299 -3.20 -7.41 -73.23
CA HIS A 299 -4.61 -7.03 -73.45
C HIS A 299 -5.47 -6.37 -72.33
N SER A 300 -5.62 -5.05 -72.48
CA SER A 300 -6.77 -4.19 -72.13
C SER A 300 -8.03 -4.59 -72.96
N PRO A 301 -9.29 -4.24 -72.61
CA PRO A 301 -9.75 -2.84 -72.57
C PRO A 301 -10.76 -2.44 -71.46
N ALA A 302 -10.69 -1.13 -71.14
CA ALA A 302 -11.76 -0.13 -70.92
C ALA A 302 -13.15 -0.52 -70.35
N GLU A 303 -13.63 0.25 -69.35
CA GLU A 303 -14.71 1.25 -69.52
C GLU A 303 -14.96 2.11 -68.26
N LYS A 304 -14.95 3.45 -68.45
CA LYS A 304 -15.88 4.55 -68.02
C LYS A 304 -16.40 4.60 -66.56
N ALA A 305 -16.62 5.72 -65.88
CA ALA A 305 -16.69 7.18 -66.13
C ALA A 305 -16.45 7.86 -64.76
N THR A 306 -16.07 9.12 -64.56
CA THR A 306 -16.15 10.38 -65.33
C THR A 306 -15.07 11.31 -64.76
#